data_AF-A0A7X3GA20-F1
#
_entry.id   AF-A0A7X3GA20-F1
#
_cell.length_a   1.000
_cell.length_b   1.000
_cell.length_c   1.000
_cell.angle_alpha   90.00
_cell.angle_beta   90.00
_cell.angle_gamma   90.00
#
_symmetry.space_group_name_H-M   'P 1'
#
loop_
_entity.id
_entity.type
_entity.pdbx_description
1 polymer ?
#
loop_
_entity_poly.entity_id
_entity_poly.type
_entity_poly.pdbx_seq_one_letter_code
_entity_poly.pdbx_strand_id
1 'polypeptide(L)'
;MPTKIIQKQFKRIETKYILEKTVLKQLLQDLEVYMEADAYATSTITNIYFDTEQFDLIQDSIAKKYAREKVRMRLYDPQPQASSKAFLEINTH
;
A
#
# COMPACT_ATOMS: atom_id res chain seq x y z
N MET A 1 -40.16 -8.79 15.70
CA MET A 1 -38.98 -9.23 14.92
C MET A 1 -37.76 -9.09 15.82
N PRO A 2 -36.93 -10.13 16.02
CA PRO A 2 -35.77 -10.01 16.91
C PRO A 2 -34.73 -9.09 16.27
N THR A 3 -34.29 -8.08 17.02
CA THR A 3 -33.25 -7.14 16.62
C THR A 3 -31.94 -7.89 16.42
N LYS A 4 -31.44 -7.95 15.19
CA LYS A 4 -30.15 -8.56 14.87
C LYS A 4 -29.04 -7.69 15.46
N ILE A 5 -28.39 -8.16 16.52
CA ILE A 5 -27.24 -7.46 17.12
C ILE A 5 -26.07 -7.58 16.16
N ILE A 6 -25.68 -6.47 15.53
CA ILE A 6 -24.52 -6.42 14.63
C ILE A 6 -23.27 -6.22 15.47
N GLN A 7 -22.35 -7.18 15.44
CA GLN A 7 -21.05 -7.05 16.10
C GLN A 7 -20.18 -6.04 15.34
N LYS A 8 -19.93 -4.89 15.97
CA LYS A 8 -19.16 -3.78 15.38
C LYS A 8 -17.66 -3.82 15.71
N GLN A 9 -17.24 -4.74 16.57
CA GLN A 9 -15.85 -4.88 16.99
C GLN A 9 -15.21 -6.09 16.32
N PHE A 10 -14.16 -5.83 15.54
CA PHE A 10 -13.34 -6.86 14.92
C PHE A 10 -11.86 -6.43 14.97
N LYS A 11 -10.97 -7.42 15.04
CA LYS A 11 -9.53 -7.19 14.99
C LYS A 11 -9.06 -7.22 13.53
N ARG A 12 -8.35 -6.18 13.10
CA ARG A 12 -7.67 -6.16 11.81
C ARG A 12 -6.30 -6.80 11.95
N ILE A 13 -5.97 -7.71 11.04
CA ILE A 13 -4.64 -8.32 10.93
C ILE A 13 -4.20 -8.17 9.48
N GLU A 14 -2.97 -7.72 9.29
CA GLU A 14 -2.36 -7.58 7.98
C GLU A 14 -1.07 -8.39 7.96
N THR A 15 -0.96 -9.31 7.01
CA THR A 15 0.23 -10.16 6.82
C THR A 15 0.78 -9.94 5.42
N LYS A 16 2.10 -9.75 5.30
CA LYS A 16 2.79 -9.55 4.03
C LYS A 16 3.66 -10.75 3.71
N TYR A 17 3.66 -11.18 2.45
CA TYR A 17 4.46 -12.30 1.95
C TYR A 17 5.34 -11.85 0.78
N ILE A 18 6.55 -12.38 0.71
CA ILE A 18 7.40 -12.31 -0.49
C ILE A 18 7.12 -13.58 -1.28
N LEU A 19 6.82 -13.45 -2.57
CA LEU A 19 6.42 -14.56 -3.43
C LEU A 19 7.25 -14.59 -4.70
N GLU A 20 7.48 -15.80 -5.21
CA GLU A 20 7.94 -15.99 -6.58
C GLU A 20 6.82 -15.70 -7.58
N LYS A 21 7.18 -15.24 -8.79
CA LYS A 21 6.20 -14.91 -9.84
C LYS A 21 5.33 -16.10 -10.25
N THR A 22 5.89 -17.31 -10.23
CA THR A 22 5.18 -18.56 -10.52
C THR A 22 4.09 -18.84 -9.49
N VAL A 23 4.41 -18.69 -8.20
CA VAL A 23 3.48 -18.86 -7.08
C VAL A 23 2.39 -17.80 -7.09
N LEU A 24 2.72 -16.55 -7.42
CA LEU A 24 1.73 -15.47 -7.52
C LEU A 24 0.61 -15.82 -8.52
N LYS A 25 0.96 -16.39 -9.68
CA LYS A 25 -0.03 -16.78 -10.68
C LYS A 25 -1.00 -17.85 -10.15
N GLN A 26 -0.47 -18.86 -9.47
CA GLN A 26 -1.31 -19.92 -8.87
C GLN A 26 -2.21 -19.36 -7.77
N LEU A 27 -1.65 -18.52 -6.89
CA LEU A 27 -2.39 -17.90 -5.79
C LEU A 27 -3.57 -17.06 -6.29
N LEU A 28 -3.38 -16.27 -7.35
CA LEU A 28 -4.45 -15.46 -7.92
C LEU A 28 -5.60 -16.33 -8.45
N GLN A 29 -5.29 -17.44 -9.12
CA GLN A 29 -6.31 -18.39 -9.59
C GLN A 29 -7.09 -19.03 -8.44
N ASP A 30 -6.40 -19.40 -7.35
CA ASP A 30 -7.05 -19.99 -6.18
C ASP A 30 -7.95 -18.97 -5.45
N LEU A 31 -7.56 -17.68 -5.44
CA LEU A 31 -8.32 -16.60 -4.79
C LEU A 31 -9.60 -16.22 -5.54
N GLU A 32 -9.67 -16.40 -6.86
CA GLU A 32 -10.86 -16.11 -7.67
C GLU A 32 -12.11 -16.90 -7.21
N VAL A 33 -11.92 -18.03 -6.51
CA VAL A 33 -13.02 -18.82 -5.92
C VAL A 33 -13.68 -18.09 -4.73
N TYR A 34 -12.94 -17.21 -4.06
CA TYR A 34 -13.35 -16.59 -2.79
C TYR A 34 -13.49 -15.07 -2.85
N MET A 35 -12.90 -14.42 -3.87
CA MET A 35 -12.79 -12.97 -3.96
C MET A 35 -13.08 -12.48 -5.38
N GLU A 36 -13.66 -11.29 -5.47
CA GLU A 36 -13.89 -10.59 -6.75
C GLU A 36 -12.95 -9.39 -6.84
N ALA A 37 -12.38 -9.17 -8.03
CA ALA A 37 -11.53 -8.03 -8.31
C ALA A 37 -12.33 -6.72 -8.23
N ASP A 38 -11.81 -5.72 -7.51
CA ASP A 38 -12.39 -4.37 -7.52
C ASP A 38 -11.94 -3.56 -8.76
N ALA A 39 -12.46 -2.34 -8.88
CA ALA A 39 -12.15 -1.44 -10.00
C ALA A 39 -10.66 -1.05 -10.12
N TYR A 40 -9.85 -1.31 -9.09
CA TYR A 40 -8.44 -0.95 -9.00
C TYR A 40 -7.51 -2.17 -8.83
N ALA A 41 -8.03 -3.40 -9.00
CA ALA A 41 -7.31 -4.65 -8.79
C ALA A 41 -6.00 -4.75 -9.60
N THR A 42 -5.96 -4.11 -10.78
CA THR A 42 -4.72 -3.90 -11.54
C THR A 42 -4.42 -2.41 -11.63
N SER A 43 -3.42 -1.95 -10.88
CA SER A 43 -2.99 -0.54 -10.87
C SER A 43 -1.48 -0.44 -11.00
N THR A 44 -1.00 0.50 -11.81
CA THR A 44 0.42 0.90 -11.82
C THR A 44 0.60 2.01 -10.79
N ILE A 45 1.37 1.75 -9.73
CA ILE A 45 1.64 2.74 -8.70
C ILE A 45 3.10 3.15 -8.77
N THR A 46 3.34 4.42 -9.06
CA THR A 46 4.69 5.02 -9.06
C THR A 46 4.85 5.87 -7.81
N ASN A 47 5.92 5.65 -7.05
CA ASN A 47 6.23 6.46 -5.86
C ASN A 47 7.62 7.06 -6.01
N ILE A 48 7.74 8.36 -5.77
CA ILE A 48 9.02 9.06 -5.60
C ILE A 48 9.13 9.39 -4.12
N TYR A 49 10.13 8.82 -3.44
CA TYR A 49 10.41 9.11 -2.04
C TYR A 49 11.34 10.32 -1.95
N PHE A 50 11.00 11.25 -1.06
CA PHE A 50 11.86 12.39 -0.74
C PHE A 50 12.75 12.04 0.43
N ASP A 51 13.96 12.58 0.41
CA ASP A 51 14.91 12.53 1.52
C ASP A 51 15.73 13.83 1.50
N THR A 52 16.52 14.04 2.55
CA THR A 52 17.52 15.10 2.59
C THR A 52 18.76 14.69 1.81
N GLU A 53 19.63 15.66 1.50
CA GLU A 53 20.94 15.38 0.88
C GLU A 53 21.82 14.46 1.75
N GLN A 54 21.57 14.45 3.06
CA GLN A 54 22.29 13.65 4.05
C GLN A 54 21.60 12.30 4.34
N PHE A 55 20.49 11.99 3.66
CA PHE A 55 19.72 10.76 3.83
C PHE A 55 19.16 10.58 5.26
N ASP A 56 18.73 11.67 5.89
CA ASP A 56 18.30 11.65 7.29
C ASP A 56 17.05 10.78 7.49
N LEU A 57 16.08 10.84 6.57
CA LEU A 57 14.80 10.14 6.73
C LEU A 57 14.97 8.62 6.66
N ILE A 58 15.77 8.12 5.70
CA ILE A 58 16.04 6.67 5.63
C ILE A 58 16.88 6.20 6.82
N GLN A 59 17.87 6.98 7.26
CA GLN A 59 18.67 6.64 8.43
C GLN A 59 17.83 6.58 9.70
N ASP A 60 16.96 7.54 9.93
CA ASP A 60 16.03 7.57 11.06
C ASP A 60 15.02 6.43 10.99
N SER A 61 14.50 6.11 9.80
CA SER A 61 13.62 4.95 9.60
C SER A 61 14.30 3.64 9.99
N ILE A 62 15.56 3.44 9.59
CA ILE A 62 16.35 2.23 9.92
C ILE A 62 16.67 2.20 11.42
N ALA A 63 17.07 3.34 11.99
CA ALA A 63 17.38 3.50 13.41
C ALA A 63 16.14 3.52 14.31
N LYS A 64 14.93 3.49 13.74
CA LYS A 64 13.63 3.58 14.42
C LYS A 64 13.47 4.86 15.26
N LYS A 65 14.00 5.98 14.77
CA LYS A 65 13.88 7.31 15.39
C LYS A 65 12.72 8.10 14.77
N TYR A 66 12.33 9.18 15.46
CA TYR A 66 11.43 10.24 14.99
C TYR A 66 10.24 9.79 14.12
N ALA A 67 9.29 9.05 14.71
CA ALA A 67 8.07 8.56 14.06
C ALA A 67 8.24 7.83 12.70
N ARG A 68 9.49 7.58 12.26
CA ARG A 68 9.87 6.93 11.00
C ARG A 68 9.10 7.52 9.81
N GLU A 69 9.06 8.84 9.74
CA GLU A 69 8.30 9.57 8.71
C GLU A 69 8.78 9.21 7.30
N LYS A 70 7.83 9.09 6.38
CA LYS A 70 8.11 8.85 4.95
C LYS A 70 7.31 9.83 4.12
N VAL A 71 8.00 10.69 3.39
CA VAL A 71 7.39 11.63 2.45
C VAL A 71 7.51 11.06 1.03
N ARG A 72 6.40 11.00 0.30
CA ARG A 72 6.39 10.50 -1.08
C ARG A 72 5.42 11.26 -1.97
N MET A 73 5.79 11.40 -3.24
CA MET A 73 4.84 11.71 -4.30
C MET A 73 4.38 10.40 -4.96
N ARG A 74 3.07 10.17 -5.00
CA ARG A 74 2.46 8.98 -5.59
C ARG A 74 1.65 9.34 -6.83
N LEU A 75 1.77 8.51 -7.86
CA LEU A 75 0.97 8.54 -9.07
C LEU A 75 0.38 7.16 -9.35
N TYR A 76 -0.79 7.14 -9.99
CA TYR A 76 -1.49 5.92 -10.41
C TYR A 76 -1.56 5.78 -11.94
N ASP A 77 -0.86 6.66 -12.66
CA ASP A 77 -0.82 6.71 -14.11
C ASP A 77 0.28 5.77 -14.65
N PRO A 78 -0.05 4.80 -15.52
CA PRO A 78 0.94 3.94 -16.16
C PRO A 78 1.96 4.69 -17.03
N GLN A 79 1.62 5.87 -17.55
CA GLN A 79 2.45 6.69 -18.44
C GLN A 79 2.41 8.17 -18.00
N PRO A 80 3.04 8.50 -16.85
CA PRO A 80 2.89 9.80 -16.21
C PRO A 80 3.38 10.95 -17.10
N GLN A 81 2.58 12.01 -17.16
CA GLN A 81 2.87 13.28 -17.83
C GLN A 81 2.97 14.41 -16.81
N ALA A 82 3.48 15.57 -17.22
CA ALA A 82 3.58 16.75 -16.35
C ALA A 82 2.22 17.23 -15.80
N SER A 83 1.12 16.93 -16.51
CA SER A 83 -0.26 17.23 -16.09
C SER A 83 -0.94 16.07 -15.35
N SER A 84 -0.29 14.92 -15.18
CA SER A 84 -0.89 13.78 -14.48
C SER A 84 -1.12 14.12 -13.01
N LYS A 85 -2.23 13.61 -12.47
CA LYS A 85 -2.57 13.83 -11.07
C LYS A 85 -1.56 13.12 -10.16
N ALA A 86 -0.92 13.88 -9.29
CA ALA A 86 0.00 13.39 -8.29
C ALA A 86 -0.52 13.69 -6.87
N PHE A 87 -0.18 12.82 -5.92
CA PHE A 87 -0.53 12.95 -4.52
C PHE A 87 0.75 13.07 -3.70
N LEU A 88 0.90 14.17 -2.97
CA LEU A 88 1.96 14.29 -1.96
C LEU A 88 1.43 13.68 -0.65
N GLU A 89 2.10 12.65 -0.17
CA GLU A 89 1.71 11.87 1.00
C GLU A 89 2.80 11.90 2.07
N ILE A 90 2.38 11.93 3.34
CA ILE A 90 3.24 11.76 4.51
C ILE A 90 2.71 10.56 5.30
N ASN A 91 3.58 9.62 5.63
CA ASN A 91 3.25 8.49 6.48
C ASN A 91 4.05 8.56 7.77
N THR A 92 3.37 8.51 8.92
CA THR A 92 3.94 8.52 10.27
C THR A 92 3.60 7.21 10.96
N HIS A 93 4.53 6.66 11.72
CA HIS A 93 4.55 5.25 12.06
C HIS A 93 4.19 4.91 13.50
#